data_AF-A0A0F9NZC4-F1
#
_entry.id   AF-A0A0F9NZC4-F1
#
_cell.length_a   1.000
_cell.length_b   1.000
_cell.length_c   1.000
_cell.angle_alpha   90.00
_cell.angle_beta   90.00
_cell.angle_gamma   90.00
#
_symmetry.space_group_name_H-M   'P 1'
#
loop_
_entity.id
_entity.type
_entity.pdbx_description
1 polymer ?
#
loop_
_entity_poly.entity_id
_entity_poly.type
_entity_poly.pdbx_seq_one_letter_code
_entity_poly.pdbx_strand_id
1 'polypeptide(L)'
;MSEFEQKVLKLLEGIDSKLNKLLSLGTASSTPVQATITPSAVSSPAPAIVRPSAVVDKQEMDEKIAEKPPVGGRRTCSKCSGTSFNAVEDKKQILHQMGGVKIYAKKYICRSCGTEA
;
A
#
# COMPACT_ATOMS: atom_id res chain seq x y z
N MET A 1 -26.81 -36.47 18.38
CA MET A 1 -25.96 -35.45 17.74
C MET A 1 -26.85 -34.53 16.93
N SER A 2 -26.95 -33.26 17.32
CA SER A 2 -27.72 -32.25 16.60
C SER A 2 -27.12 -31.98 15.21
N GLU A 3 -27.93 -31.54 14.24
CA GLU A 3 -27.42 -31.17 12.91
C GLU A 3 -26.35 -30.06 12.97
N PHE A 4 -26.45 -29.21 13.98
CA PHE A 4 -25.47 -28.18 14.28
C PHE A 4 -24.14 -28.79 14.71
N GLU A 5 -24.14 -29.73 15.67
CA GLU A 5 -22.93 -30.45 16.09
C GLU A 5 -22.24 -31.16 14.93
N GLN A 6 -23.00 -31.79 14.03
CA GLN A 6 -22.42 -32.46 12.85
C GLN A 6 -21.76 -31.47 11.88
N LYS A 7 -22.34 -30.27 11.70
CA LYS A 7 -21.74 -29.21 10.88
C LYS A 7 -20.48 -28.64 11.52
N VAL A 8 -20.48 -28.46 12.84
CA VAL A 8 -19.31 -27.99 13.59
C VAL A 8 -18.17 -29.00 13.51
N LEU A 9 -18.46 -30.29 13.68
CA LEU A 9 -17.45 -31.36 13.54
C LEU A 9 -16.85 -31.40 12.13
N LYS A 10 -17.69 -31.32 11.08
CA LYS A 10 -17.20 -31.22 9.69
C LYS A 10 -16.33 -29.98 9.44
N LEU A 11 -16.65 -28.86 10.08
CA LEU A 11 -15.85 -27.64 9.96
C LEU A 11 -14.48 -27.81 10.62
N LEU A 12 -14.44 -28.40 11.82
CA LEU A 12 -13.22 -28.66 12.57
C LEU A 12 -12.29 -29.64 11.82
N GLU A 13 -12.83 -30.73 11.28
CA GLU A 13 -12.06 -31.67 10.42
C GLU A 13 -11.50 -30.97 9.16
N GLY A 14 -12.26 -30.05 8.59
CA GLY A 14 -11.82 -29.22 7.46
C GLY A 14 -10.68 -28.27 7.81
N ILE A 15 -10.60 -27.80 9.05
CA ILE A 15 -9.51 -26.95 9.54
C ILE A 15 -8.26 -27.80 9.81
N ASP A 16 -8.40 -28.94 10.48
CA ASP A 16 -7.28 -29.84 10.80
C ASP A 16 -6.59 -30.39 9.54
N SER A 17 -7.36 -30.72 8.50
CA SER A 17 -6.79 -31.16 7.22
C SER A 17 -6.02 -30.05 6.49
N LYS A 18 -6.44 -28.80 6.63
CA LYS A 18 -5.72 -27.64 6.06
C LYS A 18 -4.44 -27.34 6.84
N LEU A 19 -4.48 -27.41 8.17
CA LEU A 19 -3.31 -27.20 9.01
C LEU A 19 -2.24 -28.27 8.77
N ASN A 20 -2.63 -29.54 8.65
CA ASN A 20 -1.71 -30.62 8.31
C ASN A 20 -1.01 -30.41 6.96
N LYS A 21 -1.73 -29.95 5.94
CA LYS A 21 -1.13 -29.63 4.62
C LYS A 21 -0.07 -28.54 4.71
N LEU A 22 -0.33 -27.48 5.49
CA LEU A 22 0.63 -26.40 5.69
C LEU A 22 1.87 -26.85 6.47
N LEU A 23 1.70 -27.69 7.49
CA LEU A 23 2.80 -28.23 8.28
C LEU A 23 3.68 -29.20 7.46
N SER A 24 3.06 -30.04 6.62
CA SER A 24 3.78 -30.94 5.72
C SER A 24 4.56 -30.21 4.61
N LEU A 25 4.11 -29.02 4.20
CA LEU A 25 4.86 -28.17 3.25
C LEU A 25 5.97 -27.35 3.93
N GLY A 26 5.79 -26.97 5.20
CA GLY A 26 6.72 -26.13 5.95
C GLY A 26 7.97 -26.84 6.48
N THR A 27 8.04 -28.18 6.41
CA THR A 27 9.12 -28.99 7.00
C THR A 27 10.23 -29.37 6.01
N ALA A 28 10.16 -28.92 4.76
CA ALA A 28 11.17 -29.21 3.74
C ALA A 28 12.33 -28.19 3.67
N SER A 29 12.44 -27.24 4.59
CA SER A 29 13.49 -26.20 4.51
C SER A 29 14.09 -25.86 5.87
N SER A 30 14.97 -26.73 6.37
CA SER A 30 15.92 -26.36 7.42
C SER A 30 17.20 -27.18 7.31
N THR A 31 18.13 -26.73 6.48
CA THR A 31 19.56 -27.04 6.60
C THR A 31 20.27 -25.76 7.05
N PRO A 32 20.83 -25.69 8.27
CA PRO A 32 21.63 -24.54 8.69
C PRO A 32 23.08 -24.78 8.24
N VAL A 33 23.54 -24.04 7.24
CA VAL A 33 24.98 -23.94 6.94
C VAL A 33 25.53 -22.77 7.74
N GLN A 34 26.31 -23.09 8.78
CA GLN A 34 27.14 -22.18 9.55
C GLN A 34 28.01 -21.31 8.61
N ALA A 35 27.88 -19.98 8.71
CA ALA A 35 28.81 -19.04 8.10
C ALA A 35 29.58 -18.31 9.20
N THR A 36 30.81 -18.78 9.44
CA THR A 36 31.86 -18.09 10.18
C THR A 36 32.16 -16.75 9.48
N ILE A 37 32.00 -15.65 10.21
CA ILE A 37 32.31 -14.29 9.75
C ILE A 37 33.75 -13.93 10.12
N THR A 38 34.61 -13.78 9.11
CA THR A 38 35.83 -12.98 9.17
C THR A 38 35.76 -11.90 8.09
N PRO A 39 36.07 -10.62 8.38
CA PRO A 39 35.99 -9.57 7.38
C PRO A 39 37.35 -9.37 6.72
N SER A 40 37.40 -9.49 5.39
CA SER A 40 38.46 -8.88 4.59
C SER A 40 37.90 -8.45 3.23
N ALA A 41 38.13 -7.17 2.93
CA ALA A 41 37.78 -6.49 1.70
C ALA A 41 38.37 -7.15 0.45
N VAL A 42 37.77 -6.91 -0.73
CA VAL A 42 38.43 -6.46 -1.99
C VAL A 42 37.39 -6.42 -3.13
N SER A 43 37.60 -5.43 -4.01
CA SER A 43 36.80 -4.91 -5.13
C SER A 43 36.58 -5.86 -6.33
N SER A 44 35.45 -5.69 -7.04
CA SER A 44 35.20 -5.72 -8.53
C SER A 44 33.80 -6.31 -8.90
N PRO A 45 33.15 -5.91 -10.03
CA PRO A 45 31.68 -5.97 -10.17
C PRO A 45 31.18 -7.29 -10.78
N ALA A 46 30.11 -7.85 -10.20
CA ALA A 46 29.41 -9.04 -10.69
C ALA A 46 28.14 -8.66 -11.48
N PRO A 47 27.74 -9.42 -12.52
CA PRO A 47 26.53 -9.16 -13.29
C PRO A 47 25.28 -9.29 -12.41
N ALA A 48 24.42 -8.27 -12.47
CA ALA A 48 23.22 -8.17 -11.64
C ALA A 48 22.20 -9.26 -12.01
N ILE A 49 22.19 -10.36 -11.26
CA ILE A 49 21.07 -11.30 -11.22
C ILE A 49 19.91 -10.58 -10.57
N VAL A 50 18.94 -10.14 -11.38
CA VAL A 50 17.71 -9.51 -10.91
C VAL A 50 16.88 -10.58 -10.20
N ARG A 51 16.81 -10.48 -8.87
CA ARG A 51 15.94 -11.33 -8.04
C ARG A 51 14.47 -10.97 -8.35
N PRO A 52 13.57 -11.95 -8.56
CA PRO A 52 12.15 -11.70 -8.81
C PRO A 52 11.46 -10.85 -7.73
N SER A 53 11.93 -10.92 -6.48
CA SER A 53 11.46 -10.06 -5.38
C SER A 53 11.71 -8.57 -5.63
N ALA A 54 12.79 -8.21 -6.33
CA ALA A 54 13.09 -6.82 -6.67
C ALA A 54 12.17 -6.26 -7.78
N VAL A 55 11.39 -7.11 -8.45
CA VAL A 55 10.38 -6.68 -9.45
C VAL A 55 9.06 -6.34 -8.76
N VAL A 56 8.67 -7.09 -7.73
CA VAL A 56 7.44 -6.86 -6.96
C VAL A 56 7.54 -5.57 -6.14
N ASP A 57 8.68 -5.34 -5.49
CA ASP A 57 8.91 -4.11 -4.71
C ASP A 57 8.84 -2.83 -5.56
N LYS A 58 9.15 -2.92 -6.87
CA LYS A 58 9.03 -1.80 -7.81
C LYS A 58 7.58 -1.52 -8.20
N GLN A 59 6.77 -2.55 -8.37
CA GLN A 59 5.37 -2.41 -8.74
C GLN A 59 4.53 -1.76 -7.61
N GLU A 60 4.78 -2.12 -6.34
CA GLU A 60 4.08 -1.51 -5.20
C GLU A 60 4.46 -0.04 -4.96
N MET A 61 5.67 0.39 -5.34
CA MET A 61 6.09 1.79 -5.20
C MET A 61 5.47 2.69 -6.27
N ASP A 62 5.33 2.21 -7.51
CA ASP A 62 4.76 3.00 -8.61
C ASP A 62 3.25 3.27 -8.41
N GLU A 63 2.51 2.32 -7.85
CA GLU A 63 1.08 2.52 -7.51
C GLU A 63 0.89 3.56 -6.39
N LYS A 64 1.76 3.55 -5.36
CA LYS A 64 1.73 4.57 -4.28
C LYS A 64 2.08 5.97 -4.75
N ILE A 65 2.86 6.10 -5.82
CA ILE A 65 3.25 7.40 -6.40
C ILE A 65 2.13 7.97 -7.28
N ALA A 66 1.34 7.11 -7.94
CA ALA A 66 0.18 7.55 -8.74
C ALA A 66 -1.02 7.99 -7.88
N GLU A 67 -1.21 7.40 -6.69
CA GLU A 67 -2.36 7.71 -5.82
C GLU A 67 -2.19 9.00 -4.99
N LYS A 68 -0.96 9.43 -4.73
CA LYS A 68 -0.71 10.71 -4.04
C LYS A 68 -0.62 11.85 -5.05
N PRO A 69 -1.64 12.74 -5.16
CA PRO A 69 -1.42 14.02 -5.82
C PRO A 69 -0.23 14.71 -5.12
N PRO A 70 0.70 15.31 -5.88
CA PRO A 70 1.96 15.81 -5.34
C PRO A 70 1.70 16.76 -4.18
N VAL A 71 2.10 16.32 -2.98
CA VAL A 71 1.94 17.10 -1.76
C VAL A 71 2.98 18.20 -1.77
N GLY A 72 2.53 19.43 -1.97
CA GLY A 72 3.10 20.57 -1.27
C GLY A 72 4.25 21.32 -1.94
N GLY A 73 4.21 21.56 -3.25
CA GLY A 73 4.77 22.81 -3.75
C GLY A 73 4.02 24.00 -3.12
N ARG A 74 4.71 25.10 -2.81
CA ARG A 74 4.06 26.34 -2.32
C ARG A 74 3.15 26.87 -3.45
N ARG A 75 1.85 26.53 -3.41
CA ARG A 75 0.88 27.03 -4.38
C ARG A 75 0.94 28.56 -4.35
N THR A 76 1.11 29.17 -5.52
CA THR A 76 1.12 30.62 -5.73
C THR A 76 -0.09 31.00 -6.58
N CYS A 77 -0.80 32.05 -6.18
CA CYS A 77 -1.94 32.53 -6.95
C CYS A 77 -1.44 33.21 -8.23
N SER A 78 -1.98 32.80 -9.38
CA SER A 78 -1.64 33.37 -10.69
C SER A 78 -2.01 34.86 -10.84
N LYS A 79 -2.93 35.37 -10.02
CA LYS A 79 -3.42 36.76 -10.09
C LYS A 79 -2.71 37.72 -9.14
N CYS A 80 -2.45 37.29 -7.90
CA CYS A 80 -1.91 38.17 -6.86
C CYS A 80 -0.60 37.69 -6.25
N SER A 81 -0.01 36.60 -6.75
CA SER A 81 1.19 35.94 -6.23
C SER A 81 1.11 35.47 -4.76
N GLY A 82 -0.05 35.63 -4.12
CA GLY A 82 -0.28 35.22 -2.75
C GLY A 82 -0.22 33.71 -2.60
N THR A 83 0.24 33.27 -1.44
CA THR A 83 0.41 31.83 -1.12
C THR A 83 -0.58 31.31 -0.10
N SER A 84 -1.57 32.13 0.24
CA SER A 84 -2.61 31.81 1.20
C SER A 84 -3.89 31.42 0.46
N PHE A 85 -4.31 30.18 0.63
CA PHE A 85 -5.52 29.62 0.03
C PHE A 85 -6.46 29.09 1.10
N ASN A 86 -7.76 29.25 0.89
CA ASN A 86 -8.81 28.56 1.64
C ASN A 86 -9.25 27.33 0.85
N ALA A 87 -9.33 26.18 1.53
CA ALA A 87 -9.93 24.98 0.97
C ALA A 87 -11.44 24.99 1.25
N VAL A 88 -12.25 24.96 0.20
CA VAL A 88 -13.72 24.92 0.27
C VAL A 88 -14.20 23.70 -0.51
N GLU A 89 -15.19 22.99 0.02
CA GLU A 89 -15.76 21.81 -0.64
C GLU A 89 -16.68 22.21 -1.80
N ASP A 90 -16.46 21.61 -2.97
CA ASP A 90 -17.33 21.76 -4.12
C ASP A 90 -18.42 20.69 -4.13
N LYS A 91 -19.61 21.07 -3.67
CA LYS A 91 -20.80 20.21 -3.63
C LYS A 91 -21.26 19.74 -5.02
N LYS A 92 -20.73 20.31 -6.10
CA LYS A 92 -21.08 19.91 -7.48
C LYS A 92 -20.32 18.68 -7.95
N GLN A 93 -19.14 18.40 -7.39
CA GLN A 93 -18.30 17.29 -7.83
C GLN A 93 -18.10 16.30 -6.69
N ILE A 94 -18.72 15.13 -6.83
CA ILE A 94 -18.60 14.00 -5.91
C ILE A 94 -17.43 13.14 -6.39
N LEU A 95 -16.38 12.99 -5.57
CA LEU A 95 -15.26 12.08 -5.87
C LEU A 95 -15.65 10.65 -5.60
N HIS A 96 -16.32 10.42 -4.47
CA HIS A 96 -16.61 9.08 -4.01
C HIS A 96 -17.84 9.06 -3.11
N GLN A 97 -18.59 7.96 -3.13
CA GLN A 97 -19.76 7.76 -2.30
C GLN A 97 -19.70 6.35 -1.70
N MET A 98 -19.56 6.26 -0.39
CA MET A 98 -19.64 4.99 0.34
C MET A 98 -20.56 5.15 1.56
N GLY A 99 -21.40 4.14 1.81
CA GLY A 99 -22.25 4.10 2.99
C GLY A 99 -23.24 5.28 3.13
N GLY A 100 -23.65 5.90 2.01
CA GLY A 100 -24.57 7.04 2.02
C GLY A 100 -23.91 8.41 2.25
N VAL A 101 -22.60 8.48 2.53
CA VAL A 101 -21.85 9.73 2.67
C VAL A 101 -21.19 10.08 1.34
N LYS A 102 -21.38 11.33 0.89
CA LYS A 102 -20.77 11.86 -0.34
C LYS A 102 -19.49 12.62 0.02
N ILE A 103 -18.37 12.21 -0.56
CA ILE A 103 -17.08 12.89 -0.46
C ILE A 103 -16.96 13.84 -1.66
N TYR A 104 -16.88 15.14 -1.38
CA TYR A 104 -16.80 16.20 -2.38
C TYR A 104 -15.37 16.61 -2.70
N ALA A 105 -15.16 17.15 -3.89
CA ALA A 105 -13.87 17.73 -4.29
C ALA A 105 -13.55 18.96 -3.44
N LYS A 106 -12.26 19.20 -3.15
CA LYS A 106 -11.81 20.45 -2.53
C LYS A 106 -11.36 21.44 -3.61
N LYS A 107 -11.92 22.63 -3.59
CA LYS A 107 -11.46 23.80 -4.35
C LYS A 107 -10.60 24.70 -3.47
N TYR A 108 -9.58 25.30 -4.06
CA TYR A 108 -8.69 26.21 -3.37
C TYR A 108 -8.91 27.63 -3.87
N ILE A 109 -9.35 28.51 -2.98
CA ILE A 109 -9.65 29.91 -3.29
C ILE A 109 -8.57 30.77 -2.67
N CYS A 110 -7.90 31.62 -3.46
CA CYS A 110 -6.90 32.54 -2.93
C CYS A 110 -7.54 33.52 -1.94
N ARG A 111 -6.97 33.66 -0.74
CA ARG A 111 -7.48 34.60 0.27
C ARG A 111 -7.38 36.07 -0.14
N SER A 112 -6.37 36.41 -0.94
CA SER A 112 -6.07 37.80 -1.27
C SER A 112 -6.92 38.34 -2.42
N CYS A 113 -7.28 37.52 -3.41
CA CYS A 113 -7.99 37.97 -4.61
C CYS A 113 -9.23 37.13 -4.97
N GLY A 114 -9.54 36.08 -4.20
CA GLY A 114 -10.71 35.24 -4.42
C GLY A 114 -10.67 34.36 -5.68
N THR A 115 -9.54 34.32 -6.39
CA THR A 115 -9.41 33.50 -7.60
C THR A 115 -9.24 32.02 -7.24
N GLU A 116 -9.96 31.15 -7.94
CA GLU A 116 -9.84 29.69 -7.84
C GLU A 116 -8.52 29.22 -8.47
N ALA A 117 -7.85 28.27 -7.81
CA ALA A 117 -6.59 27.67 -8.26
C ALA A 117 -6.70 26.15 -8.41
#